data_AF-A0A2H3NY38-F1
#
_entry.id   AF-A0A2H3NY38-F1
#
_cell.length_a   1.000
_cell.length_b   1.000
_cell.length_c   1.000
_cell.angle_alpha   90.00
_cell.angle_beta   90.00
_cell.angle_gamma   90.00
#
_symmetry.space_group_name_H-M   'P 1'
#
loop_
_entity.id
_entity.type
_entity.pdbx_description
1 polymer ?
#
loop_
_entity_poly.entity_id
_entity_poly.type
_entity_poly.pdbx_seq_one_letter_code
_entity_poly.pdbx_strand_id
1 'polypeptide(L)'
;MSNTDERSSPREIIKTEKAVYLSKLSPPDPDWPPDVRVMYDELFDHLFDMGLKISDVKERFGIGNNNVSCRFGHFIGCPPKEFVLHHRFRLAEQLLVDYEHLTVTQIAFAVGYETPNAFSMTFRRRFGCPPTTYRTQARKK
;
A
#
# COMPACT_ATOMS: atom_id res chain seq x y z
N MET A 1 -21.34 2.74 -12.34
CA MET A 1 -21.13 2.23 -13.71
C MET A 1 -19.67 2.41 -14.06
N SER A 2 -18.88 1.35 -13.95
CA SER A 2 -17.52 1.29 -14.51
C SER A 2 -17.40 -0.05 -15.22
N ASN A 3 -17.83 -0.06 -16.48
CA ASN A 3 -17.43 -1.07 -17.45
C ASN A 3 -15.95 -0.84 -17.74
N THR A 4 -15.06 -1.57 -17.07
CA THR A 4 -13.64 -1.58 -17.43
C THR A 4 -13.17 -3.02 -17.56
N ASP A 5 -13.42 -3.54 -18.76
CA ASP A 5 -12.61 -4.51 -19.48
C ASP A 5 -12.33 -5.87 -18.83
N GLU A 6 -13.31 -6.78 -18.91
CA GLU A 6 -13.11 -8.22 -18.67
C GLU A 6 -12.06 -8.87 -19.61
N ARG A 7 -11.55 -8.17 -20.64
CA ARG A 7 -10.48 -8.68 -21.53
C ARG A 7 -9.08 -8.21 -21.14
N SER A 8 -8.96 -7.29 -20.18
CA SER A 8 -7.66 -6.85 -19.70
C SER A 8 -6.98 -7.94 -18.88
N SER A 9 -5.72 -8.22 -19.18
CA SER A 9 -4.90 -9.16 -18.40
C SER A 9 -4.82 -8.71 -16.93
N PRO A 10 -4.82 -9.64 -15.95
CA PRO A 10 -4.64 -9.31 -14.53
C PRO A 10 -3.46 -8.37 -14.24
N ARG A 11 -2.38 -8.49 -15.02
CA ARG A 11 -1.19 -7.62 -14.89
C ARG A 11 -1.47 -6.17 -15.27
N GLU A 12 -2.23 -5.94 -16.35
CA GLU A 12 -2.57 -4.58 -16.81
C GLU A 12 -3.57 -3.90 -15.88
N ILE A 13 -4.53 -4.65 -15.35
CA ILE A 13 -5.45 -4.17 -14.31
C ILE A 13 -4.65 -3.70 -13.10
N ILE A 14 -3.80 -4.57 -12.54
CA ILE A 14 -2.99 -4.22 -11.36
C ILE A 14 -2.11 -3.00 -11.62
N LYS A 15 -1.47 -2.92 -12.79
CA LYS A 15 -0.63 -1.78 -13.18
C LYS A 15 -1.43 -0.48 -13.24
N THR A 16 -2.60 -0.53 -13.87
CA THR A 16 -3.50 0.62 -14.02
C THR A 16 -4.03 1.08 -12.67
N GLU A 17 -4.54 0.17 -11.85
CA GLU A 17 -5.10 0.49 -10.54
C GLU A 17 -4.05 1.05 -9.59
N LYS A 18 -2.81 0.54 -9.64
CA LYS A 18 -1.68 1.14 -8.92
C LYS A 18 -1.43 2.58 -9.35
N ALA A 19 -1.34 2.83 -10.66
CA ALA A 19 -1.09 4.18 -11.18
C ALA A 19 -2.22 5.15 -10.80
N VAL A 20 -3.48 4.70 -10.90
CA VAL A 20 -4.66 5.46 -10.48
C VAL A 20 -4.68 5.70 -8.98
N TYR A 21 -4.22 4.75 -8.17
CA TYR A 21 -4.13 4.92 -6.72
C TYR A 21 -3.06 5.95 -6.35
N LEU A 22 -1.87 5.85 -6.94
CA LEU A 22 -0.77 6.79 -6.70
C LEU A 22 -1.13 8.21 -7.15
N SER A 23 -1.85 8.38 -8.27
CA SER A 23 -2.25 9.72 -8.74
C SER A 23 -3.29 10.42 -7.86
N LYS A 24 -3.99 9.68 -6.99
CA LYS A 24 -4.96 10.22 -6.03
C LYS A 24 -4.35 10.64 -4.70
N LEU A 25 -3.13 10.19 -4.41
CA LEU A 25 -2.45 10.53 -3.17
C LEU A 25 -1.90 11.96 -3.25
N SER A 26 -1.96 12.66 -2.12
CA SER A 26 -1.52 14.05 -2.05
C SER A 26 0.01 14.12 -2.06
N PRO A 27 0.60 15.15 -2.70
CA PRO A 27 2.04 15.41 -2.55
C PRO A 27 2.37 15.77 -1.09
N PRO A 28 3.66 15.68 -0.67
CA PRO A 28 4.05 16.11 0.66
C PRO A 28 3.74 17.59 0.86
N ASP A 29 3.34 17.94 2.08
CA ASP A 29 3.10 19.33 2.44
C ASP A 29 4.42 20.13 2.39
N PRO A 30 4.48 21.27 1.68
CA PRO A 30 5.68 22.10 1.62
C PRO A 30 6.14 22.60 2.99
N ASP A 31 5.25 22.68 3.99
CA ASP A 31 5.58 23.12 5.35
C ASP A 31 6.22 22.02 6.22
N TRP A 32 6.22 20.76 5.76
CA TRP A 32 6.89 19.68 6.49
C TRP A 32 8.42 19.83 6.46
N PRO A 33 9.13 19.38 7.51
CA PRO A 33 10.60 19.34 7.49
C PRO A 33 11.16 18.58 6.29
N PRO A 34 12.32 19.00 5.72
CA PRO A 34 12.88 18.36 4.53
C PRO A 34 13.08 16.85 4.65
N ASP A 35 13.50 16.37 5.82
CA ASP A 35 13.68 14.94 6.08
C ASP A 35 12.36 14.16 6.12
N VAL A 36 11.27 14.79 6.56
CA VAL A 36 9.92 14.22 6.54
C VAL A 36 9.39 14.15 5.10
N ARG A 37 9.60 15.21 4.30
CA ARG A 37 9.22 15.22 2.87
C ARG A 37 9.98 14.16 2.08
N VAL A 38 11.30 14.10 2.23
CA VAL A 38 12.13 13.07 1.60
C VAL A 38 11.68 11.67 2.02
N MET A 39 11.43 11.44 3.32
CA MET A 39 10.92 10.15 3.78
C MET A 39 9.54 9.83 3.18
N TYR A 40 8.67 10.83 3.02
CA TYR A 40 7.36 10.65 2.40
C TYR A 40 7.49 10.24 0.93
N ASP A 41 8.27 11.00 0.14
CA ASP A 41 8.46 10.75 -1.29
C ASP A 41 9.04 9.35 -1.53
N GLU A 42 10.00 8.93 -0.71
CA GLU A 42 10.64 7.61 -0.85
C GLU A 42 9.72 6.45 -0.47
N LEU A 43 8.94 6.61 0.60
CA LEU A 43 7.94 5.61 0.95
C LEU A 43 6.82 5.56 -0.10
N PHE A 44 6.52 6.69 -0.72
CA PHE A 44 5.52 6.80 -1.78
C PHE A 44 5.97 6.09 -3.06
N ASP A 45 7.18 6.39 -3.55
CA ASP A 45 7.74 5.82 -4.77
C ASP A 45 7.93 4.31 -4.68
N HIS A 46 8.25 3.82 -3.48
CA HIS A 46 8.50 2.39 -3.24
C HIS A 46 7.34 1.66 -2.52
N LEU A 47 6.17 2.30 -2.41
CA LEU A 47 5.07 1.84 -1.56
C LEU A 47 4.69 0.38 -1.78
N PHE A 48 4.67 -0.05 -3.04
CA PHE A 48 4.25 -1.38 -3.47
C PHE A 48 5.41 -2.32 -3.82
N ASP A 49 6.64 -1.92 -3.54
CA ASP A 49 7.81 -2.75 -3.82
C ASP A 49 7.90 -3.91 -2.83
N MET A 50 8.21 -5.10 -3.36
CA MET A 50 8.49 -6.26 -2.54
C MET A 50 9.79 -6.02 -1.75
N GLY A 51 9.73 -6.25 -0.45
CA GLY A 51 10.89 -6.10 0.42
C GLY A 51 11.21 -4.66 0.84
N LEU A 52 10.32 -3.68 0.64
CA LEU A 52 10.50 -2.32 1.20
C LEU A 52 10.77 -2.39 2.71
N LYS A 53 11.93 -1.90 3.13
CA LYS A 53 12.30 -1.73 4.54
C LYS A 53 12.51 -0.26 4.86
N ILE A 54 11.95 0.17 5.98
CA ILE A 54 12.12 1.54 6.48
C ILE A 54 13.59 1.85 6.80
N SER A 55 14.39 0.84 7.18
CA SER A 55 15.84 0.98 7.38
C SER A 55 16.56 1.43 6.11
N ASP A 56 16.21 0.83 4.98
CA ASP A 56 16.90 1.02 3.72
C ASP A 56 16.59 2.41 3.15
N VAL A 57 15.39 2.93 3.44
CA VAL A 57 15.03 4.33 3.17
C VAL A 57 15.86 5.26 4.05
N LYS A 58 15.97 5.02 5.35
CA LYS A 58 16.77 5.88 6.23
C LYS A 58 18.25 5.95 5.83
N GLU A 59 18.81 4.80 5.46
CA GLU A 59 20.23 4.68 5.07
C GLU A 59 20.53 5.44 3.78
N ARG A 60 19.70 5.27 2.74
CA ARG A 60 19.89 5.93 1.43
C ARG A 60 19.93 7.45 1.50
N PHE A 61 19.15 8.05 2.40
CA PHE A 61 19.03 9.50 2.51
C PHE A 61 19.88 10.11 3.62
N GLY A 62 20.80 9.33 4.21
CA GLY A 62 21.68 9.81 5.27
C GLY A 62 20.90 10.33 6.48
N ILE A 63 19.70 9.80 6.75
CA ILE A 63 18.87 10.24 7.86
C ILE A 63 19.42 9.61 9.15
N GLY A 64 20.53 10.17 9.64
CA GLY A 64 21.30 9.66 10.79
C GLY A 64 20.63 9.83 12.15
N ASN A 65 19.42 10.39 12.20
CA ASN A 65 18.69 10.60 13.45
C ASN A 65 17.60 9.56 13.63
N ASN A 66 17.69 8.80 14.73
CA ASN A 66 16.65 7.86 15.20
C ASN A 66 15.24 8.48 15.30
N ASN A 67 15.14 9.82 15.28
CA ASN A 67 13.91 10.58 15.45
C ASN A 67 13.11 10.85 14.17
N VAL A 68 13.61 10.54 12.95
CA VAL A 68 12.83 10.85 11.73
C VAL A 68 11.50 10.11 11.69
N SER A 69 11.44 8.86 12.17
CA SER A 69 10.18 8.12 12.22
C SER A 69 9.19 8.73 13.21
N CYS A 70 9.68 9.31 14.30
CA CYS A 70 8.85 10.05 15.26
C CYS A 70 8.36 11.37 14.65
N ARG A 71 9.24 12.13 13.97
CA ARG A 71 8.84 13.36 13.25
C ARG A 71 7.83 13.05 12.15
N PHE A 72 8.10 12.05 11.33
CA PHE A 72 7.15 11.56 10.32
C PHE A 72 5.80 11.26 10.97
N GLY A 73 5.78 10.51 12.08
CA GLY A 73 4.55 10.24 12.83
C GLY A 73 3.86 11.50 13.36
N HIS A 74 4.61 12.52 13.77
CA HIS A 74 4.06 13.80 14.22
C HIS A 74 3.37 14.57 13.09
N PHE A 75 3.98 14.65 11.91
CA PHE A 75 3.44 15.42 10.77
C PHE A 75 2.39 14.65 9.96
N ILE A 76 2.56 13.35 9.74
CA ILE A 76 1.66 12.50 8.94
C ILE A 76 0.55 11.88 9.82
N GLY A 77 0.74 11.87 11.14
CA GLY A 77 -0.21 11.28 12.10
C GLY A 77 -0.05 9.77 12.30
N CYS A 78 0.86 9.10 11.59
CA CYS A 78 1.17 7.70 11.81
C CYS A 78 2.63 7.35 11.52
N PRO A 79 3.20 6.32 12.17
CA PRO A 79 4.57 5.89 11.89
C PRO A 79 4.76 5.41 10.44
N PRO A 80 5.96 5.55 9.85
CA PRO A 80 6.25 5.13 8.48
C PRO A 80 5.79 3.73 8.08
N LYS A 81 5.98 2.76 8.98
CA LYS A 81 5.56 1.38 8.74
C LYS A 81 4.03 1.26 8.63
N GLU A 82 3.31 1.98 9.47
CA GLU A 82 1.85 1.99 9.47
C GLU A 82 1.32 2.72 8.23
N PHE A 83 1.98 3.80 7.81
CA PHE A 83 1.69 4.49 6.54
C PHE A 83 1.75 3.53 5.35
N VAL A 84 2.85 2.79 5.21
CA VAL A 84 3.02 1.79 4.14
C VAL A 84 1.93 0.71 4.21
N LEU A 85 1.68 0.15 5.40
CA LEU A 85 0.66 -0.89 5.57
C LEU A 85 -0.75 -0.37 5.24
N HIS A 86 -1.06 0.86 5.67
CA HIS A 86 -2.34 1.50 5.42
C HIS A 86 -2.62 1.55 3.91
N HIS A 87 -1.70 2.12 3.13
CA HIS A 87 -1.92 2.28 1.70
C HIS A 87 -1.87 0.96 0.92
N ARG A 88 -1.00 0.01 1.32
CA ARG A 88 -1.02 -1.36 0.76
C ARG A 88 -2.37 -2.02 0.93
N PHE A 89 -2.98 -1.89 2.11
CA PHE A 89 -4.28 -2.50 2.36
C PHE A 89 -5.45 -1.75 1.75
N ARG A 90 -5.38 -0.43 1.59
CA ARG A 90 -6.38 0.34 0.83
C ARG A 90 -6.44 -0.14 -0.62
N LEU A 91 -5.29 -0.29 -1.29
CA LEU A 91 -5.26 -0.84 -2.65
C LEU A 91 -5.71 -2.31 -2.68
N ALA A 92 -5.28 -3.13 -1.71
CA ALA A 92 -5.71 -4.54 -1.65
C ALA A 92 -7.24 -4.68 -1.51
N GLU A 93 -7.87 -3.85 -0.68
CA GLU A 93 -9.32 -3.79 -0.49
C GLU A 93 -10.03 -3.47 -1.81
N GLN A 94 -9.59 -2.42 -2.52
CA GLN A 94 -10.12 -2.04 -3.83
C GLN A 94 -10.01 -3.21 -4.83
N LEU A 95 -8.82 -3.79 -4.99
CA LEU A 95 -8.59 -4.90 -5.90
C LEU A 95 -9.43 -6.15 -5.54
N LEU A 96 -9.65 -6.41 -4.25
CA LEU A 96 -10.43 -7.55 -3.77
C LEU A 96 -11.92 -7.41 -4.11
N VAL A 97 -12.46 -6.19 -4.02
CA VAL A 97 -13.89 -5.91 -4.20
C VAL A 97 -14.23 -5.77 -5.69
N ASP A 98 -13.45 -4.98 -6.41
CA ASP A 98 -13.77 -4.54 -7.77
C ASP A 98 -13.46 -5.62 -8.83
N TYR A 99 -12.49 -6.50 -8.57
CA TYR A 99 -12.01 -7.48 -9.57
C TYR A 99 -12.08 -8.92 -9.05
N GLU A 100 -13.11 -9.66 -9.47
CA GLU A 100 -13.33 -11.05 -9.03
C GLU A 100 -12.25 -12.01 -9.49
N HIS A 101 -11.83 -11.85 -10.75
CA HIS A 101 -10.90 -12.73 -11.43
C HIS A 101 -9.46 -12.55 -10.92
N LEU A 102 -9.17 -11.50 -10.13
CA LEU A 102 -7.88 -11.39 -9.45
C LEU A 102 -7.82 -12.36 -8.26
N THR A 103 -6.80 -13.22 -8.27
CA THR A 103 -6.54 -14.13 -7.15
C THR A 103 -5.93 -13.36 -5.97
N VAL A 104 -6.15 -13.87 -4.75
CA VAL A 104 -5.52 -13.32 -3.53
C VAL A 104 -3.99 -13.32 -3.64
N THR A 105 -3.43 -14.33 -4.32
CA THR A 105 -1.99 -14.42 -4.60
C THR A 105 -1.51 -13.27 -5.47
N GLN A 106 -2.21 -12.96 -6.57
CA GLN A 106 -1.86 -11.82 -7.43
C GLN A 106 -1.95 -10.50 -6.67
N ILE A 107 -2.99 -10.32 -5.85
CA ILE A 107 -3.18 -9.11 -5.05
C ILE A 107 -2.06 -8.97 -4.00
N ALA A 108 -1.67 -10.06 -3.32
CA ALA A 108 -0.58 -10.04 -2.34
C ALA A 108 0.73 -9.54 -2.95
N PHE A 109 1.13 -10.08 -4.11
CA PHE A 109 2.31 -9.63 -4.83
C PHE A 109 2.16 -8.20 -5.34
N ALA A 110 0.97 -7.84 -5.82
CA ALA A 110 0.68 -6.48 -6.26
C ALA A 110 0.91 -5.47 -5.14
N VAL A 111 0.47 -5.76 -3.92
CA VAL A 111 0.62 -4.82 -2.79
C VAL A 111 1.94 -4.99 -2.02
N GLY A 112 2.95 -5.61 -2.64
CA GLY A 112 4.33 -5.61 -2.14
C GLY A 112 4.64 -6.67 -1.08
N TYR A 113 3.82 -7.73 -0.97
CA TYR A 113 4.14 -8.88 -0.12
C TYR A 113 4.89 -9.96 -0.89
N GLU A 114 5.94 -10.50 -0.30
CA GLU A 114 6.74 -11.59 -0.88
C GLU A 114 6.02 -12.94 -0.86
N THR A 115 5.06 -13.12 0.06
CA THR A 115 4.28 -14.36 0.16
C THR A 115 2.80 -14.09 0.39
N PRO A 116 1.88 -14.83 -0.28
CA PRO A 116 0.44 -14.72 -0.05
C PRO A 116 0.01 -15.05 1.38
N ASN A 117 0.76 -15.91 2.07
CA ASN A 117 0.48 -16.28 3.46
C ASN A 117 0.74 -15.11 4.42
N ALA A 118 1.89 -14.42 4.28
CA ALA A 118 2.19 -13.24 5.09
C ALA A 118 1.16 -12.12 4.88
N PHE A 119 0.72 -11.92 3.63
CA PHE A 119 -0.37 -11.02 3.30
C PHE A 119 -1.66 -11.42 4.01
N SER A 120 -2.11 -12.67 3.85
CA SER A 120 -3.39 -13.13 4.40
C SER A 120 -3.44 -13.06 5.92
N MET A 121 -2.36 -13.42 6.61
CA MET A 121 -2.25 -13.29 8.08
C MET A 121 -2.33 -11.83 8.52
N THR A 122 -1.60 -10.94 7.85
CA THR A 122 -1.58 -9.51 8.23
C THR A 122 -2.92 -8.84 7.90
N PHE A 123 -3.51 -9.17 6.76
CA PHE A 123 -4.84 -8.71 6.35
C PHE A 123 -5.89 -9.13 7.39
N ARG A 124 -5.90 -10.40 7.81
CA ARG A 124 -6.82 -10.88 8.84
C ARG A 124 -6.64 -10.13 10.17
N ARG A 125 -5.41 -9.84 10.58
CA ARG A 125 -5.16 -9.04 11.79
C ARG A 125 -5.72 -7.62 11.68
N ARG A 126 -5.71 -7.03 10.48
CA ARG A 126 -6.18 -5.67 10.23
C ARG A 126 -7.69 -5.57 10.07
N PHE A 127 -8.31 -6.52 9.36
CA PHE A 127 -9.73 -6.47 8.97
C PHE A 127 -10.62 -7.47 9.72
N GLY A 128 -10.05 -8.32 10.57
CA GLY A 128 -10.78 -9.32 11.36
C GLY A 128 -11.09 -10.62 10.60
N CYS A 129 -11.00 -10.65 9.27
CA CYS A 129 -11.26 -11.83 8.44
C CYS A 129 -10.24 -12.00 7.29
N PRO A 130 -10.09 -13.23 6.73
CA PRO A 130 -9.21 -13.45 5.58
C PRO A 130 -9.66 -12.70 4.32
N PRO A 131 -8.76 -12.39 3.36
CA PRO A 131 -9.08 -11.67 2.13
C PRO A 131 -10.22 -12.29 1.31
N THR A 132 -10.29 -13.62 1.23
CA THR A 132 -11.35 -14.35 0.52
C THR A 132 -12.71 -14.13 1.17
N THR A 133 -12.77 -14.16 2.51
CA THR A 133 -13.99 -13.88 3.27
C THR A 133 -14.40 -12.42 3.14
N TYR A 134 -13.43 -11.50 3.21
CA TYR A 134 -13.64 -10.07 3.03
C TYR A 134 -14.32 -9.77 1.69
N ARG A 135 -13.81 -10.33 0.59
CA ARG A 135 -14.41 -10.22 -0.75
C ARG A 135 -15.88 -10.66 -0.77
N THR A 136 -16.17 -11.82 -0.20
CA THR A 136 -17.55 -12.35 -0.17
C THR A 136 -18.48 -11.48 0.67
N GLN A 137 -17.99 -10.90 1.76
CA GLN A 137 -18.80 -10.04 2.64
C GLN A 137 -19.09 -8.67 2.02
N ALA A 138 -18.10 -8.05 1.39
CA ALA A 138 -18.24 -6.74 0.75
C ALA A 138 -19.30 -6.73 -0.37
N ARG A 139 -19.51 -7.88 -1.03
CA ARG A 139 -20.49 -8.03 -2.11
C ARG A 139 -21.92 -8.36 -1.65
N LYS A 140 -22.09 -8.78 -0.40
CA LYS A 140 -23.41 -9.07 0.18
C LYS A 140 -24.10 -7.84 0.77
N LYS A 141 -23.38 -6.72 0.84
CA LYS A 141 -23.91 -5.41 1.23
C LYS A 141 -24.33 -4.66 -0.03
#